data_AF-A0AAD9G175-F1
#
_entry.id   AF-A0AAD9G175-F1
#
_cell.length_a   1.000
_cell.length_b   1.000
_cell.length_c   1.000
_cell.angle_alpha   90.00
_cell.angle_beta   90.00
_cell.angle_gamma   90.00
#
_symmetry.space_group_name_H-M   'P 1'
#
loop_
_entity.id
_entity.type
_entity.pdbx_description
1 polymer ?
#
loop_
_entity_poly.entity_id
_entity_poly.type
_entity_poly.pdbx_seq_one_letter_code
_entity_poly.pdbx_strand_id
1 'polypeptide(L)'
;MEATCYSVELVKGAYGLGIYFAAASDASHAIVDIRVPFYRLPSGAVGPGEASAAILAGDLLLAVNDIDVSALRFPQIVEQLRQVPRGPVTLVFQRQPYKKSEENREENQEETHKEPQEEKERPKGWAVFQRLGASAATSDATAMQSLEGKLREMEESLAKEQKCRFLAERKNVLYRNELLRVSQENAALRDQLAQLKLTQKRRDSFVTDSLHLSI
;
A
#
# COMPACT_ATOMS: atom_id res chain seq x y z
N MET A 1 -27.42 8.20 -10.98
CA MET A 1 -26.10 8.33 -11.62
C MET A 1 -25.66 6.93 -11.95
N GLU A 2 -25.70 6.55 -13.22
CA GLU A 2 -25.28 5.22 -13.68
C GLU A 2 -23.77 5.08 -13.50
N ALA A 3 -23.34 3.98 -12.90
CA ALA A 3 -21.92 3.68 -12.79
C ALA A 3 -21.41 3.22 -14.17
N THR A 4 -20.38 3.87 -14.69
CA THR A 4 -19.83 3.54 -16.00
C THR A 4 -18.82 2.40 -15.88
N CYS A 5 -19.14 1.24 -16.47
CA CYS A 5 -18.21 0.13 -16.57
C CYS A 5 -17.33 0.28 -17.82
N TYR A 6 -16.06 -0.09 -17.73
CA TYR A 6 -15.12 -0.03 -18.84
C TYR A 6 -14.06 -1.13 -18.73
N SER A 7 -13.54 -1.58 -19.88
CA SER A 7 -12.47 -2.58 -19.96
C SER A 7 -11.14 -1.95 -20.32
N VAL A 8 -10.05 -2.48 -19.75
CA VAL A 8 -8.68 -2.07 -20.05
C VAL A 8 -7.80 -3.30 -20.29
N GLU A 9 -7.02 -3.26 -21.36
CA GLU A 9 -6.05 -4.29 -21.68
C GLU A 9 -4.66 -3.87 -21.20
N LEU A 10 -4.01 -4.75 -20.45
CA LEU A 10 -2.69 -4.54 -19.86
C LEU A 10 -1.78 -5.72 -20.18
N VAL A 11 -0.47 -5.53 -20.02
CA VAL A 11 0.50 -6.63 -20.09
C VAL A 11 1.07 -6.89 -18.70
N LYS A 12 0.74 -8.04 -18.11
CA LYS A 12 1.29 -8.50 -16.83
C LYS A 12 2.75 -8.90 -17.00
N GLY A 13 3.64 -8.13 -16.38
CA GLY A 13 5.08 -8.39 -16.38
C GLY A 13 5.54 -9.26 -15.20
N ALA A 14 6.86 -9.38 -15.03
CA ALA A 14 7.47 -10.09 -13.91
C ALA A 14 7.12 -9.48 -12.53
N TYR A 15 6.81 -8.18 -12.51
CA TYR A 15 6.44 -7.43 -11.31
C TYR A 15 4.93 -7.16 -11.23
N GLY A 16 4.10 -7.88 -11.99
CA GLY A 16 2.64 -7.73 -11.96
C GLY A 16 2.12 -6.64 -12.91
N LEU A 17 0.99 -6.04 -12.54
CA LEU A 17 0.23 -5.08 -13.36
C LEU A 17 0.55 -3.62 -13.05
N GLY A 18 1.31 -3.31 -12.00
CA GLY A 18 1.62 -1.93 -11.62
C GLY A 18 0.50 -1.21 -10.88
N ILE A 19 -0.52 -1.93 -10.41
CA ILE A 19 -1.71 -1.40 -9.73
C ILE A 19 -1.72 -1.91 -8.28
N TYR A 20 -2.01 -1.03 -7.34
CA TYR A 20 -2.34 -1.43 -5.97
C TYR A 20 -3.85 -1.56 -5.82
N PHE A 21 -4.27 -2.70 -5.28
CA PHE A 21 -5.65 -2.94 -4.90
C PHE A 21 -5.79 -2.88 -3.38
N ALA A 22 -6.82 -2.20 -2.92
CA ALA A 22 -7.26 -2.18 -1.53
C ALA A 22 -8.60 -2.92 -1.40
N ALA A 23 -8.85 -3.43 -0.20
CA ALA A 23 -10.17 -3.94 0.15
C ALA A 23 -11.13 -2.75 0.30
N ALA A 24 -12.35 -2.88 -0.25
CA ALA A 24 -13.45 -2.02 0.19
C ALA A 24 -13.70 -2.22 1.70
N SER A 25 -14.41 -1.28 2.36
CA SER A 25 -14.60 -1.27 3.83
C SER A 25 -15.15 -2.58 4.40
N ASP A 26 -15.92 -3.33 3.62
CA ASP A 26 -16.52 -4.62 3.94
C ASP A 26 -15.72 -5.84 3.44
N ALA A 27 -14.54 -5.61 2.87
CA ALA A 27 -13.65 -6.59 2.24
C ALA A 27 -14.32 -7.49 1.18
N SER A 28 -15.45 -7.06 0.64
CA SER A 28 -16.23 -7.83 -0.33
C SER A 28 -15.71 -7.63 -1.75
N HIS A 29 -15.08 -6.49 -2.06
CA HIS A 29 -14.57 -6.19 -3.40
C HIS A 29 -13.16 -5.60 -3.36
N ALA A 30 -12.48 -5.62 -4.51
CA ALA A 30 -11.21 -4.94 -4.73
C ALA A 30 -11.43 -3.59 -5.40
N ILE A 31 -10.90 -2.54 -4.79
CA ILE A 31 -10.84 -1.19 -5.37
C ILE A 31 -9.39 -0.81 -5.68
N VAL A 32 -9.18 0.03 -6.68
CA VAL A 32 -7.87 0.67 -6.88
C VAL A 32 -7.57 1.55 -5.68
N ASP A 33 -6.41 1.36 -5.05
CA ASP A 33 -6.05 2.06 -3.82
C ASP A 33 -6.15 3.58 -4.01
N ILE A 34 -6.85 4.24 -3.09
CA ILE A 34 -7.16 5.67 -3.19
C ILE A 34 -5.96 6.57 -2.88
N ARG A 35 -4.99 6.09 -2.09
CA ARG A 35 -3.82 6.86 -1.65
C ARG A 35 -2.64 6.62 -2.58
N VAL A 36 -2.42 5.37 -2.98
CA VAL A 36 -1.29 4.97 -3.83
C VAL A 36 -1.81 4.00 -4.89
N PRO A 37 -2.44 4.47 -5.97
CA PRO A 37 -3.06 3.59 -6.97
C PRO A 37 -2.05 2.77 -7.80
N PHE A 38 -0.83 3.28 -7.96
CA PHE A 38 0.18 2.70 -8.84
C PHE A 38 1.56 2.63 -8.19
N TYR A 39 2.32 1.57 -8.51
CA TYR A 39 3.74 1.46 -8.15
C TYR A 39 4.67 1.56 -9.34
N ARG A 40 5.86 2.09 -9.10
CA ARG A 40 6.97 2.07 -10.04
C ARG A 40 7.63 0.69 -10.08
N LEU A 41 8.06 0.28 -11.27
CA LEU A 41 8.89 -0.92 -11.42
C LEU A 41 10.25 -0.73 -10.74
N PRO A 42 11.02 -1.80 -10.45
CA PRO A 42 12.37 -1.67 -9.91
C PRO A 42 13.34 -0.86 -10.78
N SER A 43 13.08 -0.76 -12.09
CA SER A 43 13.82 0.11 -13.01
C SER A 43 13.49 1.60 -12.85
N GLY A 44 12.48 1.97 -12.05
CA GLY A 44 11.93 3.32 -11.94
C GLY A 44 10.86 3.64 -12.99
N ALA A 45 10.62 2.75 -13.96
CA ALA A 45 9.63 2.96 -15.01
C ALA A 45 8.18 2.91 -14.50
N VAL A 46 7.28 3.46 -15.31
CA VAL A 46 5.82 3.47 -15.11
C VAL A 46 5.26 2.05 -15.22
N GLY A 47 4.39 1.67 -14.28
CA GLY A 47 3.70 0.38 -14.28
C GLY A 47 2.69 0.25 -15.43
N PRO A 48 2.36 -0.97 -15.91
CA PRO A 48 1.36 -1.16 -16.97
C PRO A 48 0.03 -0.46 -16.68
N GLY A 49 -0.46 -0.53 -15.44
CA GLY A 49 -1.71 0.10 -15.02
C GLY A 49 -1.68 1.62 -15.15
N GLU A 50 -0.63 2.28 -14.68
CA GLU A 50 -0.48 3.74 -14.80
C GLU A 50 -0.25 4.16 -16.27
N ALA A 51 0.52 3.36 -17.02
CA ALA A 51 0.80 3.61 -18.43
C ALA A 51 -0.47 3.56 -19.31
N SER A 52 -1.50 2.83 -18.87
CA SER A 52 -2.79 2.77 -19.58
C SER A 52 -3.56 4.10 -19.55
N ALA A 53 -3.29 4.97 -18.57
CA ALA A 53 -3.99 6.23 -18.30
C ALA A 53 -5.53 6.15 -18.17
N ALA A 54 -6.12 4.95 -18.21
CA ALA A 54 -7.56 4.74 -18.14
C ALA A 54 -8.07 4.52 -16.71
N ILE A 55 -7.21 3.93 -15.87
CA ILE A 55 -7.53 3.50 -14.51
C ILE A 55 -7.37 4.68 -13.54
N LEU A 56 -8.34 4.86 -12.65
CA LEU A 56 -8.33 5.88 -11.61
C LEU A 56 -8.38 5.27 -10.21
N ALA A 57 -7.89 6.03 -9.24
CA ALA A 57 -8.04 5.73 -7.82
C ALA A 57 -9.52 5.54 -7.46
N GLY A 58 -9.82 4.49 -6.69
CA GLY A 58 -11.19 4.14 -6.27
C GLY A 58 -12.02 3.37 -7.29
N ASP A 59 -11.51 3.09 -8.50
CA ASP A 59 -12.22 2.24 -9.46
C ASP A 59 -12.39 0.82 -8.90
N LEU A 60 -13.59 0.26 -9.04
CA LEU A 60 -13.95 -1.07 -8.53
C LEU A 60 -13.62 -2.12 -9.58
N LEU A 61 -12.86 -3.16 -9.21
CA LEU A 61 -12.58 -4.29 -10.09
C LEU A 61 -13.78 -5.23 -10.15
N LEU A 62 -14.34 -5.43 -11.34
CA LEU A 62 -15.47 -6.32 -11.58
C LEU A 62 -15.04 -7.66 -12.19
N ALA A 63 -14.10 -7.66 -13.14
CA ALA A 63 -13.66 -8.89 -13.79
C ALA A 63 -12.15 -8.88 -14.10
N VAL A 64 -11.59 -10.08 -14.13
CA VAL A 64 -10.21 -10.36 -14.53
C VAL A 64 -10.24 -11.38 -15.65
N ASN A 65 -9.84 -10.97 -16.84
CA ASN A 65 -10.06 -11.66 -18.11
C ASN A 65 -11.56 -12.01 -18.25
N ASP A 66 -11.87 -13.29 -18.42
CA ASP A 66 -13.23 -13.81 -18.58
C ASP A 66 -13.86 -14.26 -17.25
N ILE A 67 -13.23 -13.95 -16.12
CA ILE A 67 -13.70 -14.36 -14.78
C ILE A 67 -14.29 -13.13 -14.08
N ASP A 68 -15.59 -13.20 -13.77
CA ASP A 68 -16.26 -12.25 -12.89
C ASP A 68 -15.76 -12.44 -11.45
N VAL A 69 -15.22 -11.37 -10.88
CA VAL A 69 -14.69 -11.34 -9.51
C VAL A 69 -15.58 -10.55 -8.56
N SER A 70 -16.69 -9.99 -9.03
CA SER A 70 -17.63 -9.21 -8.21
C SER A 70 -18.27 -10.01 -7.06
N ALA A 71 -18.40 -11.33 -7.23
CA ALA A 71 -18.93 -12.23 -6.20
C ALA A 71 -17.87 -12.77 -5.22
N LEU A 72 -16.59 -12.47 -5.44
CA LEU A 72 -15.48 -13.03 -4.65
C LEU A 72 -15.03 -12.08 -3.55
N ARG A 73 -14.62 -12.61 -2.38
CA ARG A 73 -14.03 -11.79 -1.31
C ARG A 73 -12.66 -11.26 -1.73
N PHE A 74 -12.25 -10.12 -1.20
CA PHE A 74 -10.96 -9.49 -1.52
C PHE A 74 -9.74 -10.45 -1.52
N PRO A 75 -9.53 -11.34 -0.52
CA PRO A 75 -8.40 -12.28 -0.56
C PRO A 75 -8.45 -13.26 -1.74
N GLN A 76 -9.65 -13.69 -2.15
CA GLN A 76 -9.84 -14.58 -3.29
C GLN A 76 -9.55 -13.83 -4.60
N ILE A 77 -9.94 -12.56 -4.70
CA ILE A 77 -9.62 -11.69 -5.85
C ILE A 77 -8.10 -11.52 -5.99
N VAL A 78 -7.40 -11.27 -4.88
CA VAL A 78 -5.93 -11.15 -4.87
C VAL A 78 -5.27 -12.44 -5.36
N GLU A 79 -5.79 -13.59 -4.93
CA GLU A 79 -5.29 -14.89 -5.37
C GLU A 79 -5.55 -15.12 -6.87
N GLN A 80 -6.74 -14.75 -7.38
CA GLN A 80 -7.03 -14.78 -8.82
C GLN A 80 -6.04 -13.92 -9.60
N LEU A 81 -5.84 -12.65 -9.20
CA LEU A 81 -4.89 -11.73 -9.82
C LEU A 81 -3.44 -12.28 -9.82
N ARG A 82 -3.06 -13.03 -8.79
CA ARG A 82 -1.75 -13.69 -8.70
C ARG A 82 -1.60 -14.83 -9.70
N GLN A 83 -2.63 -15.66 -9.82
CA GLN A 83 -2.65 -16.85 -10.67
C GLN A 83 -2.70 -16.54 -12.18
N VAL A 84 -3.16 -15.34 -12.57
CA VAL A 84 -3.11 -14.91 -13.97
C VAL A 84 -1.68 -15.03 -14.52
N PRO A 85 -1.44 -15.71 -15.65
CA PRO A 85 -0.09 -15.83 -16.22
C PRO A 85 0.45 -14.47 -16.68
N ARG A 86 1.77 -14.41 -16.92
CA ARG A 86 2.38 -13.23 -17.54
C ARG A 86 1.90 -13.10 -18.99
N GLY A 87 1.73 -11.87 -19.47
CA GLY A 87 1.21 -11.60 -20.82
C GLY A 87 -0.02 -10.69 -20.81
N PRO A 88 -0.81 -10.68 -21.89
CA PRO A 88 -2.03 -9.87 -21.99
C PRO A 88 -3.04 -10.24 -20.90
N VAL A 89 -3.63 -9.21 -20.28
CA VAL A 89 -4.67 -9.32 -19.24
C VAL A 89 -5.71 -8.25 -19.51
N THR A 90 -6.97 -8.64 -19.52
CA THR A 90 -8.10 -7.72 -19.62
C THR A 90 -8.70 -7.53 -18.24
N LEU A 91 -8.86 -6.29 -17.79
CA LEU A 91 -9.55 -5.98 -16.52
C LEU A 91 -10.80 -5.19 -16.83
N VAL A 92 -11.88 -5.47 -16.11
CA VAL A 92 -13.11 -4.68 -16.19
C VAL A 92 -13.30 -3.94 -14.89
N PHE A 93 -13.44 -2.62 -14.99
CA PHE A 93 -13.64 -1.73 -13.86
C PHE A 93 -15.00 -1.07 -13.92
N GLN A 94 -15.50 -0.69 -12.75
CA GLN A 94 -16.63 0.20 -12.59
C GLN A 94 -16.17 1.48 -11.91
N ARG A 95 -16.41 2.61 -12.58
CA ARG A 95 -16.16 3.92 -11.98
C ARG A 95 -17.25 4.24 -10.97
N GLN A 96 -16.87 4.35 -9.70
CA GLN A 96 -17.80 4.83 -8.70
C GLN A 96 -17.93 6.36 -8.81
N PRO A 97 -19.16 6.91 -8.81
CA PRO A 97 -19.32 8.35 -8.68
C PRO A 97 -18.74 8.77 -7.33
N TYR A 98 -17.72 9.64 -7.36
CA TYR A 98 -16.99 10.12 -6.18
C TYR A 98 -17.99 10.72 -5.17
N LYS A 99 -18.40 9.94 -4.16
CA LYS A 99 -19.05 10.49 -2.98
C LYS A 99 -17.90 10.91 -2.07
N LYS A 100 -17.76 12.21 -1.84
CA LYS A 100 -16.85 12.75 -0.83
C LYS A 100 -17.37 12.28 0.54
N SER A 101 -16.98 11.08 0.96
CA SER A 101 -17.23 10.61 2.32
C SER A 101 -16.24 11.32 3.22
N GLU A 102 -16.79 12.17 4.08
CA GLU A 102 -16.12 12.78 5.23
C GLU A 102 -15.69 11.67 6.21
N GLU A 103 -14.64 10.92 5.87
CA GLU A 103 -13.95 10.02 6.81
C GLU A 103 -12.64 10.71 7.21
N ASN A 104 -12.77 11.67 8.12
CA ASN A 104 -11.73 12.11 9.04
C ASN A 104 -12.44 12.78 10.23
N ARG A 105 -13.13 11.96 11.03
CA ARG A 105 -13.60 12.38 12.34
C ARG A 105 -13.29 11.26 13.32
N GLU A 106 -12.61 11.65 14.41
CA GLU A 106 -11.99 10.87 15.50
C GLU A 106 -10.47 10.87 15.33
N GLU A 107 -9.68 11.66 16.08
CA GLU A 107 -9.70 11.85 17.54
C GLU A 107 -9.48 13.32 17.95
N ASN A 108 -10.40 13.88 18.74
CA ASN A 108 -10.05 14.50 20.02
C ASN A 108 -11.32 14.64 20.86
N GLN A 109 -11.48 13.74 21.83
CA GLN A 109 -12.48 13.89 22.88
C GLN A 109 -11.92 14.84 23.93
N GLU A 110 -12.63 15.93 24.20
CA GLU A 110 -12.78 16.48 25.55
C GLU A 110 -14.09 17.29 25.62
N GLU A 111 -15.09 16.64 26.21
CA GLU A 111 -16.15 17.13 27.12
C GLU A 111 -16.55 18.62 27.02
N THR A 112 -17.82 19.04 26.96
CA THR A 112 -18.87 18.71 27.95
C THR A 112 -20.26 19.21 27.46
N HIS A 113 -21.24 18.31 27.51
CA HIS A 113 -22.66 18.45 27.90
C HIS A 113 -23.59 19.65 27.51
N LYS A 114 -24.72 19.22 26.91
CA LYS A 114 -26.16 19.53 27.16
C LYS A 114 -26.94 20.44 26.16
N GLU A 115 -27.81 19.76 25.41
CA GLU A 115 -29.09 20.18 24.81
C GLU A 115 -30.10 20.76 25.85
N PRO A 116 -31.20 21.47 25.48
CA PRO A 116 -32.02 21.24 24.28
C PRO A 116 -32.58 22.48 23.53
N GLN A 117 -33.21 22.15 22.39
CA GLN A 117 -33.96 22.97 21.42
C GLN A 117 -34.86 24.06 22.01
N GLU A 118 -34.95 25.23 21.34
CA GLU A 118 -36.23 25.94 21.15
C GLU A 118 -36.16 26.98 20.01
N GLU A 119 -37.27 27.06 19.27
CA GLU A 119 -37.54 28.01 18.20
C GLU A 119 -37.55 29.48 18.65
N LYS A 120 -37.54 30.36 17.65
CA LYS A 120 -37.98 31.77 17.62
C LYS A 120 -36.94 32.89 17.76
N GLU A 121 -37.01 33.71 16.72
CA GLU A 121 -36.99 35.17 16.74
C GLU A 121 -35.65 35.86 17.01
N ARG A 122 -35.14 36.48 15.94
CA ARG A 122 -34.05 37.46 15.96
C ARG A 122 -34.32 38.54 17.02
N PRO A 123 -33.43 38.76 18.00
CA PRO A 123 -33.45 39.98 18.80
C PRO A 123 -32.43 40.98 18.28
N LYS A 124 -32.88 42.23 18.31
CA LYS A 124 -32.18 43.46 17.96
C LYS A 124 -31.11 43.77 19.02
N GLY A 125 -29.96 43.11 18.94
CA GLY A 125 -28.81 43.35 19.84
C GLY A 125 -27.46 43.50 19.14
N TRP A 126 -27.36 43.18 17.84
CA TRP A 126 -26.09 43.10 17.13
C TRP A 126 -25.47 44.47 16.75
N ALA A 127 -26.20 45.58 16.91
CA ALA A 127 -25.71 46.89 16.48
C ALA A 127 -24.61 47.48 17.38
N VAL A 128 -24.37 46.93 18.58
CA VAL A 128 -23.42 47.53 19.55
C VAL A 128 -22.01 46.95 19.43
N PHE A 129 -21.85 45.71 18.96
CA PHE A 129 -20.53 45.07 18.89
C PHE A 129 -19.69 45.45 17.66
N GLN A 130 -20.25 46.20 16.70
CA GLN A 130 -19.51 46.61 15.49
C GLN A 130 -18.55 47.79 15.73
N ARG A 131 -18.50 48.37 16.95
CA ARG A 131 -17.70 49.58 17.22
C ARG A 131 -16.37 49.36 17.95
N LEU A 132 -15.95 48.11 18.18
CA LEU A 132 -14.65 47.78 18.79
C LEU A 132 -13.70 47.01 17.85
N GLY A 133 -14.05 46.90 16.56
CA GLY A 133 -13.33 46.07 15.58
C GLY A 133 -12.23 46.75 14.76
N ALA A 134 -11.75 47.94 15.13
CA ALA A 134 -10.78 48.69 14.32
C ALA A 134 -9.33 48.63 14.82
N SER A 135 -9.03 47.95 15.93
CA SER A 135 -7.66 47.93 16.48
C SER A 135 -7.12 46.56 16.91
N ALA A 136 -7.84 45.45 16.67
CA ALA A 136 -7.41 44.09 17.03
C ALA A 136 -7.35 43.11 15.83
N ALA A 137 -7.58 43.56 14.60
CA ALA A 137 -7.64 42.70 13.42
C ALA A 137 -6.25 42.30 12.86
N THR A 138 -5.16 42.79 13.44
CA THR A 138 -3.80 42.54 12.94
C THR A 138 -3.09 41.37 13.64
N SER A 139 -3.44 41.04 14.88
CA SER A 139 -2.77 39.98 15.66
C SER A 139 -3.26 38.57 15.31
N ASP A 140 -4.57 38.39 15.08
CA ASP A 140 -5.14 37.06 14.84
C ASP A 140 -4.87 36.56 13.42
N ALA A 141 -4.84 37.46 12.43
CA ALA A 141 -4.52 37.11 11.05
C ALA A 141 -3.07 36.66 10.87
N THR A 142 -2.12 37.27 11.59
CA THR A 142 -0.69 36.87 11.55
C THR A 142 -0.45 35.56 12.31
N ALA A 143 -1.13 35.35 13.44
CA ALA A 143 -1.06 34.08 14.17
C ALA A 143 -1.65 32.92 13.34
N MET A 144 -2.79 33.15 12.68
CA MET A 144 -3.44 32.16 11.82
C MET A 144 -2.58 31.77 10.62
N GLN A 145 -1.96 32.76 9.96
CA GLN A 145 -1.04 32.51 8.84
C GLN A 145 0.24 31.77 9.26
N SER A 146 0.73 32.00 10.49
CA SER A 146 1.86 31.23 11.05
C SER A 146 1.49 29.78 11.33
N LEU A 147 0.29 29.52 11.85
CA LEU A 147 -0.20 28.17 12.10
C LEU A 147 -0.44 27.39 10.81
N GLU A 148 -0.99 28.03 9.77
CA GLU A 148 -1.14 27.43 8.44
C GLU A 148 0.21 27.09 7.81
N GLY A 149 1.21 27.97 7.98
CA GLY A 149 2.59 27.70 7.56
C GLY A 149 3.19 26.48 8.27
N LYS A 150 3.05 26.40 9.60
CA LYS A 150 3.50 25.25 10.40
C LYS A 150 2.78 23.96 10.03
N LEU A 151 1.47 24.03 9.74
CA LEU A 151 0.70 22.88 9.30
C LEU A 151 1.25 22.33 7.98
N ARG A 152 1.53 23.21 7.02
CA ARG A 152 2.11 22.84 5.72
C ARG A 152 3.51 22.24 5.84
N GLU A 153 4.35 22.78 6.72
CA GLU A 153 5.68 22.23 7.01
C GLU A 153 5.60 20.85 7.68
N MET A 154 4.65 20.65 8.61
CA MET A 154 4.41 19.37 9.24
C MET A 154 3.88 18.32 8.24
N GLU A 155 2.97 18.70 7.36
CA GLU A 155 2.45 17.82 6.29
C GLU A 155 3.58 17.36 5.37
N GLU A 156 4.49 18.26 4.99
CA GLU A 156 5.65 17.92 4.15
C GLU A 156 6.64 17.00 4.88
N SER A 157 6.84 17.23 6.19
CA SER A 157 7.72 16.40 7.03
C SER A 157 7.15 14.99 7.20
N LEU A 158 5.85 14.87 7.45
CA LEU A 158 5.16 13.59 7.55
C LEU A 158 5.22 12.82 6.23
N ALA A 159 5.03 13.49 5.09
CA ALA A 159 5.12 12.86 3.78
C ALA A 159 6.54 12.32 3.51
N LYS A 160 7.58 13.07 3.89
CA LYS A 160 8.97 12.60 3.82
C LYS A 160 9.20 11.40 4.73
N GLU A 161 8.71 11.45 5.96
CA GLU A 161 8.84 10.35 6.92
C GLU A 161 8.16 9.07 6.41
N GLN A 162 6.92 9.17 5.92
CA GLN A 162 6.19 8.03 5.36
C GLN A 162 6.94 7.39 4.18
N LYS A 163 7.50 8.21 3.28
CA LYS A 163 8.32 7.72 2.16
C LYS A 163 9.59 7.03 2.64
N CYS A 164 10.30 7.62 3.62
CA CYS A 164 11.48 7.01 4.22
C CYS A 164 11.15 5.68 4.90
N ARG A 165 10.03 5.63 5.63
CA ARG A 165 9.55 4.42 6.32
C ARG A 165 9.24 3.30 5.34
N PHE A 166 8.50 3.59 4.26
CA PHE A 166 8.20 2.62 3.22
C PHE A 166 9.47 2.02 2.59
N LEU A 167 10.46 2.88 2.28
CA LEU A 167 11.73 2.43 1.73
C LEU A 167 12.51 1.57 2.74
N ALA A 168 12.52 1.95 4.01
CA ALA A 168 13.18 1.20 5.08
C ALA A 168 12.54 -0.19 5.28
N GLU A 169 11.21 -0.28 5.32
CA GLU A 169 10.48 -1.54 5.45
C GLU A 169 10.77 -2.47 4.26
N ARG A 170 10.69 -1.93 3.03
CA ARG A 170 11.04 -2.69 1.81
C ARG A 170 12.48 -3.17 1.80
N LYS A 171 13.43 -2.34 2.24
CA LYS A 171 14.85 -2.73 2.39
C LYS A 171 15.02 -3.83 3.43
N ASN A 172 14.28 -3.77 4.54
CA ASN A 172 14.36 -4.76 5.62
C ASN A 172 13.89 -6.14 5.14
N VAL A 173 12.80 -6.20 4.37
CA VAL A 173 12.29 -7.46 3.79
C VAL A 173 13.31 -8.08 2.85
N LEU A 174 13.89 -7.29 1.94
CA LEU A 174 14.92 -7.77 1.01
C LEU A 174 16.14 -8.31 1.75
N TYR A 175 16.61 -7.58 2.76
CA TYR A 175 17.74 -8.01 3.58
C TYR A 175 17.47 -9.32 4.32
N ARG A 176 16.29 -9.47 4.94
CA ARG A 176 15.90 -10.70 5.63
C ARG A 176 15.85 -11.90 4.68
N ASN A 177 15.25 -11.74 3.50
CA ASN A 177 15.17 -12.81 2.51
C ASN A 177 16.56 -13.24 2.03
N GLU A 178 17.43 -12.27 1.75
CA GLU A 178 18.78 -12.55 1.29
C GLU A 178 19.63 -13.23 2.38
N LEU A 179 19.48 -12.80 3.63
CA LEU A 179 20.16 -13.41 4.77
C LEU A 179 19.71 -14.86 4.97
N LEU A 180 18.41 -15.15 4.84
CA LEU A 180 17.88 -16.51 4.91
C LEU A 180 18.41 -17.38 3.77
N ARG A 181 18.42 -16.88 2.54
CA ARG A 181 18.95 -17.58 1.36
C ARG A 181 20.41 -17.94 1.56
N VAL A 182 21.25 -16.97 1.89
CA VAL A 182 22.69 -17.18 2.13
C VAL A 182 22.91 -18.14 3.30
N SER A 183 22.09 -18.07 4.36
CA SER A 183 22.17 -19.03 5.47
C SER A 183 21.85 -20.46 5.04
N GLN A 184 20.83 -20.65 4.20
CA GLN A 184 20.46 -21.98 3.68
C GLN A 184 21.57 -22.53 2.78
N GLU A 185 22.13 -21.71 1.89
CA GLU A 185 23.25 -22.09 1.04
C GLU A 185 24.49 -22.47 1.85
N ASN A 186 24.82 -21.69 2.88
CA ASN A 186 25.93 -22.00 3.78
C ASN A 186 25.71 -23.31 4.55
N ALA A 187 24.47 -23.60 4.97
CA ALA A 187 24.14 -24.87 5.61
C ALA A 187 24.34 -26.05 4.63
N ALA A 188 23.82 -25.93 3.40
CA ALA A 188 23.97 -26.95 2.37
C ALA A 188 25.46 -27.20 2.02
N LEU A 189 26.27 -26.15 1.92
CA LEU A 189 27.71 -26.28 1.67
C LEU A 189 28.44 -26.98 2.81
N ARG A 190 28.06 -26.72 4.07
CA ARG A 190 28.62 -27.41 5.24
C ARG A 190 28.27 -28.89 5.22
N ASP A 191 27.05 -29.25 4.85
CA ASP A 191 26.61 -30.64 4.73
C ASP A 191 27.36 -31.37 3.61
N GLN A 192 27.50 -30.73 2.44
CA GLN A 192 28.29 -31.26 1.33
C GLN A 192 29.75 -31.49 1.73
N LEU A 193 30.37 -30.51 2.42
CA LEU A 193 31.73 -30.63 2.91
C LEU A 193 31.88 -31.80 3.91
N ALA A 194 30.89 -31.99 4.80
CA ALA A 194 30.89 -33.10 5.74
C ALA A 194 30.80 -34.46 5.02
N GLN A 195 29.94 -34.57 4.00
CA GLN A 195 29.83 -35.78 3.18
C GLN A 195 31.12 -36.09 2.42
N LEU A 196 31.74 -35.09 1.80
CA LEU A 196 33.01 -35.24 1.09
C LEU A 196 34.13 -35.69 2.03
N LYS A 197 34.23 -35.11 3.23
CA LYS A 197 35.21 -35.56 4.23
C LYS A 197 34.98 -37.01 4.65
N LEU A 198 33.73 -37.42 4.81
CA LEU A 198 33.38 -38.78 5.23
C LEU A 198 33.64 -39.81 4.11
N THR A 199 33.40 -39.44 2.85
CA THR A 199 33.76 -40.29 1.69
C THR A 199 35.28 -40.37 1.50
N GLN A 200 36.01 -39.28 1.70
CA GLN A 200 37.47 -39.29 1.68
C GLN A 200 38.03 -40.20 2.78
N LYS A 201 37.56 -40.05 4.03
CA LYS A 201 37.98 -40.92 5.14
C LYS A 201 37.69 -42.40 4.88
N ARG A 202 36.55 -42.73 4.25
CA ARG A 202 36.24 -44.10 3.83
C ARG A 202 37.20 -44.62 2.78
N ARG A 203 37.56 -43.81 1.77
CA ARG A 203 38.56 -44.19 0.77
C ARG A 203 39.93 -44.41 1.40
N ASP A 204 40.36 -43.52 2.28
CA ASP A 204 41.65 -43.62 2.94
C ASP A 204 41.72 -44.90 3.79
N SER A 205 40.67 -45.20 4.56
CA SER A 205 40.53 -46.46 5.32
C SER A 205 40.59 -47.68 4.41
N PHE A 206 39.88 -47.67 3.27
CA PHE A 206 39.90 -48.78 2.33
C PHE A 206 41.30 -49.03 1.76
N VAL A 207 42.02 -47.96 1.40
CA VAL A 207 43.40 -48.07 0.90
C VAL A 207 44.33 -48.64 1.98
N THR A 208 44.23 -48.16 3.22
CA THR A 208 45.07 -48.68 4.32
C THR A 208 44.79 -50.14 4.61
N ASP A 209 43.51 -50.55 4.64
CA ASP A 209 43.11 -51.94 4.91
C ASP A 209 43.56 -52.88 3.78
N SER A 210 43.44 -52.43 2.53
CA SER A 210 43.85 -53.20 1.35
C SER A 210 45.38 -53.39 1.29
N LEU A 211 46.16 -52.42 1.76
CA LEU A 211 47.61 -52.55 1.89
C LEU A 211 47.99 -53.55 3.01
N HIS A 212 47.27 -53.55 4.13
CA HIS A 212 47.51 -54.46 5.24
C HIS A 212 47.19 -55.93 4.89
N LEU A 213 46.27 -56.18 3.95
CA LEU A 213 45.94 -57.53 3.47
C LEU A 213 46.93 -58.11 2.45
N SER A 214 47.89 -57.31 1.97
CA SER A 214 48.79 -57.66 0.86
C SER A 214 50.23 -58.00 1.31
N ILE A 215 50.46 -58.14 2.62
CA ILE A 215 51.74 -58.53 3.27
C ILE A 215 51.54 -59.86 3.98
#